data_AF-A0A9E4G6N7-F1
#
_entry.id   AF-A0A9E4G6N7-F1
#
_cell.length_a   1.000
_cell.length_b   1.000
_cell.length_c   1.000
_cell.angle_alpha   90.00
_cell.angle_beta   90.00
_cell.angle_gamma   90.00
#
_symmetry.space_group_name_H-M   'P 1'
#
loop_
_entity.id
_entity.type
_entity.pdbx_description
1 polymer ?
#
loop_
_entity_poly.entity_id
_entity_poly.type
_entity_poly.pdbx_seq_one_letter_code
_entity_poly.pdbx_strand_id
1 'polypeptide(L)'
;MGLNYHLVRIAGGAIVVLACSEAAPDFHARFSTVERSYLYRILTRPSPPVFGRDHLWWMPRALDAAAMATAARPLVGHHDFTSFRAAGCQANSALRTLTELTVARSGPEVTVRARAPSFLYRQVRIIVGTLV
;
A
#
# COMPACT_ATOMS: atom_id res chain seq x y z
N MET A 1 3.86 -32.17 -10.89
CA MET A 1 3.62 -30.88 -11.60
C MET A 1 2.97 -29.93 -10.61
N GLY A 2 3.56 -28.76 -10.35
CA GLY A 2 3.06 -27.83 -9.33
C GLY A 2 1.90 -26.94 -9.81
N LEU A 3 1.18 -26.28 -8.89
CA LEU A 3 0.03 -25.41 -9.17
C LEU A 3 0.24 -24.44 -10.35
N ASN A 4 1.44 -23.86 -10.46
CA ASN A 4 1.75 -22.88 -11.50
C ASN A 4 1.70 -23.44 -12.92
N TYR A 5 1.93 -24.75 -13.11
CA TYR A 5 1.82 -25.38 -14.42
C TYR A 5 0.42 -25.18 -15.04
N HIS A 6 -0.62 -25.23 -14.20
CA HIS A 6 -2.00 -25.03 -14.64
C HIS A 6 -2.39 -23.55 -14.68
N LEU A 7 -2.03 -22.78 -13.64
CA LEU A 7 -2.48 -21.40 -13.48
C LEU A 7 -1.86 -20.43 -14.48
N VAL A 8 -0.58 -20.59 -14.81
CA VAL A 8 0.12 -19.70 -15.76
C VAL A 8 -0.56 -19.74 -17.14
N ARG A 9 -1.03 -20.92 -17.56
CA ARG A 9 -1.77 -21.07 -18.82
C ARG A 9 -3.14 -20.40 -18.80
N ILE A 10 -3.86 -20.48 -17.68
CA ILE A 10 -5.22 -19.93 -17.56
C ILE A 10 -5.17 -18.40 -17.39
N ALA A 11 -4.23 -17.89 -16.58
CA ALA A 11 -4.10 -16.47 -16.28
C ALA A 11 -3.18 -15.71 -17.26
N GLY A 12 -2.73 -16.35 -18.35
CA GLY A 12 -1.83 -15.74 -19.34
C GLY A 12 -0.51 -15.24 -18.73
N GLY A 13 -0.04 -15.87 -17.65
CA GLY A 13 1.15 -15.46 -16.91
C GLY A 13 1.00 -14.22 -16.01
N ALA A 14 -0.20 -13.63 -15.90
CA ALA A 14 -0.43 -12.45 -15.04
C ALA A 14 -0.55 -12.79 -13.55
N ILE A 15 -0.80 -14.05 -13.20
CA ILE A 15 -0.97 -14.53 -11.82
C ILE A 15 -0.11 -15.78 -11.62
N VAL A 16 0.59 -15.82 -10.49
CA VAL A 16 1.43 -16.94 -10.08
C VAL A 16 1.22 -17.23 -8.59
N VAL A 17 1.27 -18.51 -8.20
CA VAL A 17 1.28 -18.95 -6.81
C VAL A 17 2.72 -19.01 -6.34
N LEU A 18 3.05 -18.19 -5.34
CA LEU A 18 4.40 -18.16 -4.76
C LEU A 18 4.62 -19.28 -3.74
N ALA A 19 3.59 -19.61 -2.97
CA ALA A 19 3.61 -20.65 -1.95
C ALA A 19 2.21 -21.22 -1.73
N CYS A 20 2.15 -22.46 -1.26
CA CYS A 20 0.94 -23.13 -0.83
C CYS A 20 1.25 -23.95 0.41
N SER A 21 0.40 -23.86 1.42
CA SER A 21 0.51 -24.61 2.67
C SER A 21 -0.89 -25.01 3.13
N GLU A 22 -0.98 -26.13 3.83
CA GLU A 22 -2.20 -26.48 4.56
C GLU A 22 -2.45 -25.44 5.66
N ALA A 23 -3.72 -25.09 5.85
CA ALA A 23 -4.16 -24.17 6.88
C ALA A 23 -5.00 -24.92 7.92
N ALA A 24 -5.08 -24.38 9.13
CA ALA A 24 -5.99 -24.90 10.14
C ALA A 24 -7.45 -24.84 9.63
N PRO A 25 -8.34 -25.76 10.04
CA PRO A 25 -9.72 -25.81 9.54
C PRO A 25 -10.54 -24.53 9.74
N ASP A 26 -10.17 -23.71 10.73
CA ASP A 26 -10.82 -22.45 11.10
C ASP A 26 -10.12 -21.20 10.53
N PHE A 27 -9.02 -21.38 9.78
CA PHE A 27 -8.30 -20.26 9.18
C PHE A 27 -9.15 -19.55 8.11
N HIS A 28 -9.20 -18.22 8.18
CA HIS A 28 -9.83 -17.39 7.16
C HIS A 28 -8.91 -16.25 6.72
N ALA A 29 -8.43 -16.28 5.48
CA ALA A 29 -7.44 -15.33 4.96
C ALA A 29 -7.75 -13.85 5.28
N ARG A 30 -9.02 -13.44 5.18
CA ARG A 30 -9.43 -12.06 5.54
C ARG A 30 -9.48 -11.75 7.04
N PHE A 31 -9.97 -12.67 7.86
CA PHE A 31 -10.34 -12.40 9.26
C PHE A 31 -9.25 -12.84 10.25
N SER A 32 -8.46 -13.85 9.90
CA SER A 32 -7.26 -14.26 10.63
C SER A 32 -6.04 -13.35 10.31
N THR A 33 -6.17 -12.38 9.40
CA THR A 33 -5.11 -11.40 9.13
C THR A 33 -4.89 -10.50 10.34
N VAL A 34 -3.66 -10.45 10.84
CA VAL A 34 -3.27 -9.51 11.91
C VAL A 34 -3.16 -8.10 11.34
N GLU A 35 -2.41 -7.92 10.25
CA GLU A 35 -2.20 -6.63 9.61
C GLU A 35 -1.94 -6.75 8.10
N ARG A 36 -2.14 -5.62 7.41
CA ARG A 36 -1.81 -5.45 6.00
C ARG A 36 -0.75 -4.36 5.88
N SER A 37 0.18 -4.52 4.93
CA SER A 37 1.21 -3.53 4.63
C SER A 37 1.12 -3.12 3.16
N TYR A 38 1.26 -1.83 2.89
CA TYR A 38 1.31 -1.26 1.56
C TYR A 38 2.60 -0.46 1.39
N LEU A 39 3.17 -0.49 0.19
CA LEU A 39 4.31 0.32 -0.21
C LEU A 39 3.92 1.17 -1.43
N TYR A 40 3.89 2.48 -1.24
CA TYR A 40 3.82 3.44 -2.35
C TYR A 40 5.22 3.80 -2.78
N ARG A 41 5.49 3.75 -4.08
CA ARG A 41 6.79 4.09 -4.68
C ARG A 41 6.62 5.29 -5.60
N ILE A 42 7.36 6.36 -5.33
CA ILE A 42 7.28 7.63 -6.06
C ILE A 42 8.66 7.93 -6.64
N LEU A 43 8.76 7.96 -7.96
CA LEU A 43 10.01 8.30 -8.65
C LEU A 43 10.06 9.81 -8.91
N THR A 44 10.97 10.50 -8.21
CA THR A 44 11.17 11.95 -8.27
C THR A 44 12.40 12.31 -9.11
N ARG A 45 12.25 12.36 -10.44
CA ARG A 45 13.30 12.81 -11.37
C ARG A 45 12.70 13.36 -12.67
N PRO A 46 13.40 14.24 -13.41
CA PRO A 46 12.88 14.85 -14.63
C PRO A 46 12.54 13.83 -15.73
N SER A 47 13.38 12.80 -15.91
CA SER A 47 13.18 11.81 -16.97
C SER A 47 12.16 10.74 -16.53
N PRO A 48 11.18 10.39 -17.38
CA PRO A 48 10.22 9.35 -17.05
C PRO A 48 10.93 7.98 -16.86
N PRO A 49 10.32 7.06 -16.09
CA PRO A 49 10.81 5.69 -16.01
C PRO A 49 10.63 4.98 -17.35
N VAL A 50 11.59 4.14 -17.73
CA VAL A 50 11.41 3.15 -18.81
C VAL A 50 10.80 1.87 -18.22
N PHE A 51 11.24 1.46 -17.04
CA PHE A 51 10.77 0.26 -16.34
C PHE A 51 9.79 0.58 -15.22
N GLY A 52 8.82 -0.30 -14.98
CA GLY A 52 7.94 -0.24 -13.82
C GLY A 52 6.91 0.89 -13.85
N ARG A 53 6.57 1.43 -15.04
CA ARG A 53 5.56 2.50 -15.22
C ARG A 53 4.23 2.19 -14.53
N ASP A 54 3.82 0.92 -14.52
CA ASP A 54 2.57 0.48 -13.89
C ASP A 54 2.70 0.16 -12.38
N HIS A 55 3.89 0.34 -11.81
CA HIS A 55 4.23 -0.05 -10.44
C HIS A 55 4.80 1.10 -9.59
N LEU A 56 4.94 2.29 -10.16
CA LEU A 56 5.41 3.47 -9.46
C LEU A 56 4.68 4.72 -9.95
N TRP A 57 4.60 5.72 -9.08
CA TRP A 57 4.12 7.05 -9.46
C TRP A 57 5.31 7.90 -9.89
N TRP A 58 5.38 8.28 -11.17
CA TRP A 58 6.38 9.23 -11.64
C TRP A 58 5.94 10.67 -11.33
N MET A 59 6.81 11.43 -10.67
CA MET A 59 6.64 12.83 -10.36
C MET A 59 7.90 13.59 -10.80
N PRO A 60 7.85 14.47 -11.81
CA PRO A 60 9.04 15.18 -12.29
C PRO A 60 9.59 16.20 -11.29
N ARG A 61 8.79 16.60 -10.29
CA ARG A 61 9.16 17.54 -9.23
C ARG A 61 9.83 16.81 -8.06
N ALA A 62 10.84 17.46 -7.47
CA ALA A 62 11.47 16.99 -6.24
C ALA A 62 10.50 17.09 -5.06
N LEU A 63 10.46 16.04 -4.23
CA LEU A 63 9.69 15.98 -2.99
C LEU A 63 10.63 16.09 -1.78
N ASP A 64 10.19 16.87 -0.79
CA ASP A 64 10.84 16.95 0.52
C ASP A 64 10.38 15.77 1.39
N ALA A 65 11.15 14.68 1.33
CA ALA A 65 10.85 13.47 2.09
C ALA A 65 10.92 13.70 3.62
N ALA A 66 11.66 14.69 4.11
CA ALA A 66 11.76 14.98 5.54
C ALA A 66 10.51 15.70 6.04
N ALA A 67 10.00 16.67 5.26
CA ALA A 67 8.72 17.30 5.53
C ALA A 67 7.57 16.28 5.48
N MET A 68 7.55 15.43 4.45
CA MET A 68 6.59 14.31 4.34
C MET A 68 6.66 13.38 5.55
N ALA A 69 7.85 12.98 5.98
CA ALA A 69 8.04 12.12 7.15
C ALA A 69 7.54 12.80 8.44
N THR A 70 7.75 14.10 8.58
CA THR A 70 7.28 14.87 9.73
C THR A 70 5.75 14.95 9.76
N ALA A 71 5.12 15.21 8.61
CA ALA A 71 3.66 15.25 8.46
C ALA A 71 3.00 13.87 8.62
N ALA A 72 3.71 12.78 8.33
CA ALA A 72 3.21 11.42 8.49
C ALA A 72 3.11 10.96 9.96
N ARG A 73 4.04 11.39 10.82
CA ARG A 73 4.11 10.99 12.24
C ARG A 73 2.78 11.11 13.01
N PRO A 74 2.06 12.25 13.00
CA PRO A 74 0.83 12.38 13.77
C PRO A 74 -0.32 11.48 13.30
N LEU A 75 -0.24 10.90 12.10
CA LEU A 75 -1.25 9.99 11.57
C LEU A 75 -1.12 8.56 12.13
N VAL A 76 0.03 8.22 12.75
CA VAL A 76 0.21 6.92 13.42
C VAL A 76 -0.61 6.90 14.72
N GLY A 77 -1.28 5.79 15.00
CA GLY A 77 -2.16 5.62 16.15
C GLY A 77 -3.63 5.40 15.78
N HIS A 78 -4.51 5.54 16.77
CA HIS A 78 -5.95 5.34 16.63
C HIS A 78 -6.67 6.68 16.43
N HIS A 79 -7.24 6.87 15.24
CA HIS A 79 -7.82 8.15 14.83
C HIS A 79 -9.11 7.96 14.05
N ASP A 80 -9.90 9.03 13.96
CA ASP A 80 -10.94 9.16 12.94
C ASP A 80 -10.30 9.56 11.61
N PHE A 81 -10.32 8.66 10.63
CA PHE A 81 -9.76 8.87 9.30
C PHE A 81 -10.81 9.33 8.27
N THR A 82 -11.86 10.04 8.69
CA THR A 82 -12.92 10.55 7.79
C THR A 82 -12.36 11.38 6.63
N SER A 83 -11.38 12.25 6.88
CA SER A 83 -10.72 13.03 5.81
C SER A 83 -9.95 12.17 4.79
N PHE A 84 -9.65 10.92 5.15
CA PHE A 84 -8.96 9.94 4.29
C PHE A 84 -9.89 8.83 3.82
N ARG A 85 -11.20 9.08 3.79
CA ARG A 85 -12.24 8.13 3.35
C ARG A 85 -12.79 8.54 1.99
N ALA A 86 -12.62 7.69 0.98
CA ALA A 86 -13.22 7.95 -0.33
C ALA A 86 -14.75 7.79 -0.33
N ALA A 87 -15.40 8.51 -1.25
CA ALA A 87 -16.80 8.26 -1.61
C ALA A 87 -17.01 6.79 -1.99
N GLY A 88 -18.14 6.22 -1.56
CA GLY A 88 -18.45 4.79 -1.75
C GLY A 88 -17.80 3.86 -0.73
N CYS A 89 -17.10 4.37 0.29
CA CYS A 89 -16.62 3.52 1.37
C CYS A 89 -17.77 2.97 2.21
N GLN A 90 -17.93 1.64 2.23
CA GLN A 90 -19.00 0.92 2.93
C GLN A 90 -18.69 0.60 4.40
N ALA A 91 -17.58 1.10 4.96
CA ALA A 91 -17.25 0.86 6.36
C ALA A 91 -18.20 1.63 7.29
N ASN A 92 -18.71 0.97 8.32
CA ASN A 92 -19.63 1.60 9.29
C ASN A 92 -18.97 2.69 10.16
N SER A 93 -17.64 2.65 10.31
CA SER A 93 -16.86 3.63 11.07
C SER A 93 -15.55 3.96 10.35
N ALA A 94 -15.12 5.21 10.47
CA ALA A 94 -13.84 5.73 10.00
C ALA A 94 -12.71 5.62 11.05
N LEU A 95 -13.02 5.15 12.26
CA LEU A 95 -12.01 4.89 13.29
C LEU A 95 -11.10 3.75 12.86
N ARG A 96 -9.81 4.02 12.70
CA ARG A 96 -8.79 3.01 12.35
C ARG A 96 -7.54 3.22 13.17
N THR A 97 -6.74 2.16 13.27
CA THR A 97 -5.41 2.20 13.87
C THR A 97 -4.39 2.05 12.76
N LEU A 98 -3.55 3.06 12.56
CA LEU A 98 -2.39 3.00 11.69
C LEU A 98 -1.17 2.68 12.56
N THR A 99 -0.58 1.51 12.39
CA THR A 99 0.54 1.04 13.21
C THR A 99 1.89 1.48 12.67
N GLU A 100 1.97 1.74 11.35
CA GLU A 100 3.15 2.30 10.71
C GLU A 100 2.72 3.29 9.61
N LEU A 101 3.38 4.44 9.56
CA LEU A 101 3.43 5.30 8.39
C LEU A 101 4.83 5.91 8.26
N THR A 102 5.66 5.32 7.42
CA THR A 102 7.07 5.73 7.24
C THR A 102 7.30 6.28 5.84
N VAL A 103 8.11 7.33 5.77
CA VAL A 103 8.56 7.93 4.49
C VAL A 103 10.07 7.83 4.45
N ALA A 104 10.61 7.29 3.35
CA ALA A 104 12.05 7.15 3.14
C ALA A 104 12.43 7.57 1.73
N ARG A 105 13.66 8.08 1.57
CA ARG A 105 14.23 8.43 0.27
C ARG A 105 15.44 7.53 0.00
N SER A 106 15.50 6.99 -1.22
CA SER A 106 16.66 6.29 -1.77
C SER A 106 16.94 6.82 -3.17
N GLY A 107 17.95 7.67 -3.29
CA GLY A 107 18.25 8.38 -4.53
C GLY A 107 17.04 9.18 -5.04
N PRO A 108 16.55 8.94 -6.27
CA PRO A 108 15.38 9.62 -6.82
C PRO A 108 14.05 9.04 -6.33
N GLU A 109 14.03 7.89 -5.65
CA GLU A 109 12.78 7.25 -5.22
C GLU A 109 12.42 7.65 -3.78
N VAL A 110 11.17 8.06 -3.58
CA VAL A 110 10.55 8.24 -2.28
C VAL A 110 9.55 7.12 -2.07
N THR A 111 9.65 6.42 -0.94
CA THR A 111 8.74 5.35 -0.57
C THR A 111 7.91 5.72 0.63
N VAL A 112 6.61 5.44 0.59
CA VAL A 112 5.71 5.56 1.74
C VAL A 112 5.21 4.17 2.11
N ARG A 113 5.53 3.69 3.31
CA ARG A 113 5.01 2.42 3.82
C ARG A 113 3.92 2.68 4.84
N ALA A 114 2.80 1.99 4.70
CA ALA A 114 1.67 2.05 5.63
C ALA A 114 1.33 0.65 6.13
N ARG A 115 1.16 0.48 7.44
CA ARG A 115 0.74 -0.79 8.06
C ARG A 115 -0.42 -0.55 9.02
N ALA A 116 -1.42 -1.43 8.97
CA ALA A 116 -2.59 -1.39 9.84
C ALA A 116 -3.33 -2.74 9.83
N PRO A 117 -4.14 -3.03 10.87
CA PRO A 117 -5.07 -4.17 10.86
C PRO A 117 -6.08 -4.08 9.71
N SER A 118 -6.56 -2.87 9.41
CA SER A 118 -7.44 -2.61 8.28
C SER A 118 -7.34 -1.16 7.81
N PHE A 119 -7.74 -0.93 6.57
CA PHE A 119 -7.78 0.38 5.93
C PHE A 119 -9.19 0.66 5.39
N LEU A 120 -9.56 1.93 5.32
CA LEU A 120 -10.73 2.40 4.60
C LEU A 120 -10.49 2.33 3.09
N TYR A 121 -11.58 2.39 2.32
CA TYR A 121 -11.49 2.39 0.87
C TYR A 121 -10.67 3.59 0.39
N ARG A 122 -9.59 3.30 -0.35
CA ARG A 122 -8.58 4.26 -0.87
C ARG A 122 -7.78 5.04 0.18
N GLN A 123 -7.87 4.71 1.47
CA GLN A 123 -7.24 5.48 2.56
C GLN A 123 -5.76 5.77 2.32
N VAL A 124 -4.96 4.73 2.05
CA VAL A 124 -3.50 4.87 1.83
C VAL A 124 -3.20 5.79 0.65
N ARG A 125 -3.98 5.70 -0.44
CA ARG A 125 -3.78 6.55 -1.62
C ARG A 125 -4.11 8.01 -1.33
N ILE A 126 -5.13 8.28 -0.52
CA ILE A 126 -5.47 9.66 -0.12
C ILE A 126 -4.37 10.20 0.81
N ILE A 127 -3.96 9.45 1.83
CA ILE A 127 -2.84 9.84 2.72
C ILE A 127 -1.60 10.19 1.91
N VAL A 128 -1.16 9.31 1.01
CA VAL A 128 0.03 9.55 0.18
C VAL A 128 -0.17 10.78 -0.69
N GLY A 129 -1.34 10.97 -1.30
CA GLY A 129 -1.64 12.15 -2.09
C GLY A 129 -1.62 13.45 -1.28
N THR A 130 -1.98 13.41 0.00
CA THR A 130 -1.93 14.57 0.91
C THR A 130 -0.51 14.89 1.39
N LEU A 131 0.36 13.89 1.51
CA LEU A 131 1.76 14.09 1.91
C LEU A 131 2.61 14.72 0.78
N VAL A 132 2.26 14.46 -0.48
CA VAL A 132 2.98 14.91 -1.69
C VAL A 132 2.66 16.36 -2.05
#